data_AF-A0A920EEG0-F1
#
_entry.id   AF-A0A920EEG0-F1
#
_cell.length_a   1.000
_cell.length_b   1.000
_cell.length_c   1.000
_cell.angle_alpha   90.00
_cell.angle_beta   90.00
_cell.angle_gamma   90.00
#
_symmetry.space_group_name_H-M   'P 1'
#
loop_
_entity.id
_entity.type
_entity.pdbx_description
1 polymer ?
#
loop_
_entity_poly.entity_id
_entity_poly.type
_entity_poly.pdbx_seq_one_letter_code
_entity_poly.pdbx_strand_id
1 'polypeptide(L)'
;MIAQAFSGTMYMTGDPDGPPMPVGQSIADVMTGVHAVAAIGYALFHRERIGKGQFLDIAMVDSLFHSQELAVQGPSLTGMRWKPKGQAIYQELTAHWVPSRGHKNGCIQCMEAQWPRFVEAIGNQNFCMMSVSPTLKEE
;
A
#
# COMPACT_ATOMS: atom_id res chain seq x y z
N MET A 1 15.71 -5.77 6.91
CA MET A 1 14.60 -5.70 7.90
C MET A 1 14.57 -4.40 8.70
N ILE A 2 15.71 -3.90 9.20
CA ILE A 2 15.78 -2.63 9.97
C ILE A 2 15.14 -1.46 9.22
N ALA A 3 15.49 -1.26 7.94
CA ALA A 3 14.92 -0.18 7.14
C ALA A 3 13.37 -0.25 7.04
N GLN A 4 12.79 -1.45 6.94
CA GLN A 4 11.32 -1.63 6.92
C GLN A 4 10.67 -1.30 8.27
N ALA A 5 11.38 -1.53 9.38
CA ALA A 5 10.89 -1.16 10.70
C ALA A 5 10.91 0.37 10.87
N PHE A 6 12.05 0.99 10.55
CA PHE A 6 12.24 2.43 10.71
C PHE A 6 11.39 3.27 9.75
N SER A 7 11.13 2.78 8.54
CA SER A 7 10.25 3.46 7.59
C SER A 7 8.78 3.43 8.02
N GLY A 8 8.39 2.62 9.01
CA GLY A 8 6.99 2.38 9.36
C GLY A 8 6.30 1.31 8.52
N THR A 9 6.99 0.71 7.54
CA THR A 9 6.41 -0.32 6.65
C THR A 9 5.93 -1.55 7.42
N MET A 10 6.68 -1.99 8.43
CA MET A 10 6.25 -3.11 9.28
C MET A 10 5.01 -2.77 10.10
N TYR A 11 4.91 -1.53 10.62
CA TYR A 11 3.75 -1.10 11.39
C TYR A 11 2.48 -1.14 10.56
N MET A 12 2.57 -1.00 9.24
CA MET A 12 1.42 -1.06 8.34
C MET A 12 1.08 -2.47 7.87
N THR A 13 1.88 -3.49 8.20
CA THR A 13 1.75 -4.83 7.64
C THR A 13 1.46 -5.83 8.75
N GLY A 14 0.52 -6.75 8.51
CA GLY A 14 0.07 -7.74 9.48
C GLY A 14 -1.36 -7.52 9.95
N ASP A 15 -1.82 -8.38 10.85
CA ASP A 15 -3.15 -8.30 11.42
C ASP A 15 -3.31 -7.09 12.36
N PRO A 16 -4.50 -6.48 12.46
CA PRO A 16 -4.75 -5.29 13.30
C PRO A 16 -4.34 -5.47 14.76
N ASP A 17 -4.56 -6.67 15.30
CA ASP A 17 -4.26 -7.03 16.69
C ASP A 17 -2.95 -7.85 16.81
N GLY A 18 -2.24 -8.02 15.70
CA GLY A 18 -0.98 -8.74 15.62
C GLY A 18 0.25 -7.83 15.80
N PRO A 19 1.45 -8.42 15.98
CA PRO A 19 2.67 -7.65 15.94
C PRO A 19 2.93 -7.09 14.52
N PRO A 20 3.67 -5.97 14.38
CA PRO A 20 4.17 -5.50 13.09
C PRO A 20 4.92 -6.60 12.33
N MET A 21 4.58 -6.81 11.05
CA MET A 21 5.15 -7.88 10.22
C MET A 21 5.98 -7.33 9.06
N PRO A 22 7.05 -8.02 8.62
CA PRO A 22 7.71 -7.69 7.35
C PRO A 22 6.82 -8.02 6.15
N VAL A 23 7.06 -7.33 5.02
CA VAL A 23 6.32 -7.50 3.75
C VAL A 23 6.60 -8.85 3.05
N GLY A 24 7.38 -9.76 3.66
CA GLY A 24 7.73 -11.06 3.07
C GLY A 24 8.63 -10.98 1.83
N GLN A 25 9.07 -9.78 1.46
CA GLN A 25 9.95 -9.51 0.33
C GLN A 25 11.04 -8.50 0.72
N SER A 26 12.13 -8.49 -0.03
CA SER A 26 13.24 -7.53 0.09
C SER A 26 12.89 -6.16 -0.48
N ILE A 27 11.73 -5.61 -0.09
CA ILE A 27 11.20 -4.37 -0.65
C ILE A 27 12.13 -3.17 -0.41
N ALA A 28 12.86 -3.15 0.70
CA ALA A 28 13.86 -2.12 0.99
C ALA A 28 14.94 -2.09 -0.10
N ASP A 29 15.53 -3.26 -0.40
CA ASP A 29 16.64 -3.39 -1.34
C ASP A 29 16.17 -3.05 -2.76
N VAL A 30 15.01 -3.59 -3.16
CA VAL A 30 14.44 -3.36 -4.50
C VAL A 30 14.09 -1.89 -4.71
N MET A 31 13.38 -1.27 -3.76
CA MET A 31 13.00 0.14 -3.88
C MET A 31 14.23 1.05 -3.92
N THR A 32 15.23 0.79 -3.07
CA THR A 32 16.49 1.55 -3.06
C THR A 32 17.23 1.41 -4.38
N GLY A 33 17.28 0.20 -4.94
CA GLY A 33 17.88 -0.03 -6.26
C GLY A 33 17.19 0.76 -7.38
N VAL A 34 15.85 0.81 -7.38
CA VAL A 34 15.09 1.60 -8.36
C VAL A 34 15.38 3.10 -8.22
N HIS A 35 15.42 3.62 -6.99
CA HIS A 35 15.78 5.03 -6.73
C HIS A 35 17.23 5.31 -7.17
N ALA A 36 18.16 4.37 -6.93
CA ALA A 36 19.54 4.49 -7.35
C ALA A 36 19.70 4.54 -8.87
N VAL A 37 18.97 3.71 -9.61
CA VAL A 37 19.00 3.74 -11.09
C VAL A 37 18.54 5.10 -11.61
N ALA A 38 17.45 5.65 -11.06
CA ALA A 38 16.96 6.98 -11.44
C ALA A 38 17.99 8.08 -11.09
N ALA A 39 18.50 8.08 -9.86
CA ALA A 39 19.48 9.06 -9.40
C ALA A 39 20.78 9.05 -10.23
N ILE A 40 21.29 7.86 -10.57
CA ILE A 40 22.45 7.70 -11.45
C ILE A 40 22.15 8.23 -12.85
N GLY A 41 20.98 7.92 -13.41
CA GLY A 41 20.55 8.44 -14.71
C GLY A 41 20.55 9.98 -14.74
N TYR A 42 19.97 10.62 -13.73
CA TYR A 42 19.99 12.08 -13.61
C TYR A 42 21.40 12.63 -13.36
N ALA A 43 22.23 11.95 -12.58
CA ALA A 43 23.62 12.37 -12.35
C ALA A 43 24.47 12.32 -13.62
N LEU A 44 24.27 11.30 -14.46
CA LEU A 44 24.93 11.18 -15.76
C LEU A 44 24.44 12.27 -16.72
N PHE A 45 23.13 12.52 -16.77
CA PHE A 45 22.57 13.61 -17.58
C PHE A 45 23.11 14.98 -17.14
N HIS A 46 23.20 15.21 -15.83
CA HIS A 46 23.82 16.42 -15.28
C HIS A 46 25.29 16.53 -15.69
N ARG A 47 26.07 15.44 -15.55
CA ARG A 47 27.48 15.41 -15.96
C ARG A 47 27.65 15.69 -17.45
N GLU A 48 26.76 15.19 -18.31
CA GLU A 48 26.81 15.44 -19.74
C GLU A 48 26.65 16.95 -20.06
N ARG A 49 25.80 17.65 -19.30
CA ARG A 49 25.53 19.07 -19.54
C ARG A 49 26.59 20.01 -18.96
N ILE A 50 27.17 19.66 -17.82
CA ILE A 50 28.04 20.58 -17.07
C ILE A 50 29.46 20.07 -16.83
N GLY A 51 29.77 18.85 -17.28
CA GLY A 51 31.09 18.22 -17.14
C GLY A 51 31.44 17.72 -15.74
N LYS A 52 30.54 17.82 -14.76
CA LYS A 52 30.81 17.45 -13.34
C LYS A 52 29.87 16.37 -12.83
N GLY A 53 30.46 15.37 -12.18
CA GLY A 53 29.72 14.36 -11.42
C GLY A 53 29.22 14.92 -10.08
N GLN A 54 28.52 14.07 -9.33
CA GLN A 54 27.99 14.38 -7.99
C GLN A 54 27.99 13.12 -7.12
N PHE A 55 28.05 13.32 -5.81
CA PHE A 55 27.84 12.25 -4.83
C PHE A 55 26.34 12.01 -4.66
N LEU A 56 25.92 10.75 -4.65
CA LEU A 56 24.53 10.35 -4.47
C LEU A 56 24.38 9.67 -3.11
N ASP A 57 23.58 10.28 -2.24
CA ASP A 57 23.16 9.68 -0.97
C ASP A 57 21.75 9.10 -1.14
N ILE A 58 21.61 7.80 -0.90
CA ILE A 58 20.37 7.06 -1.15
C ILE A 58 20.11 6.14 0.04
N ALA A 59 19.15 6.54 0.87
CA ALA A 59 18.78 5.80 2.04
C ALA A 59 17.65 4.81 1.76
N MET A 60 17.79 3.58 2.30
CA MET A 60 16.73 2.57 2.24
C MET A 60 15.45 3.01 2.96
N VAL A 61 15.60 3.76 4.06
CA VAL A 61 14.45 4.27 4.83
C VAL A 61 13.66 5.27 3.99
N ASP A 62 14.33 6.23 3.36
CA ASP A 62 13.69 7.24 2.51
C ASP A 62 13.00 6.62 1.30
N SER A 63 13.66 5.64 0.68
CA SER A 63 13.11 4.88 -0.45
C SER A 63 11.83 4.13 -0.07
N LEU A 64 11.75 3.62 1.16
CA LEU A 64 10.55 2.98 1.70
C LEU A 64 9.52 3.93 2.26
N PHE A 65 9.92 5.12 2.69
CA PHE A 65 9.00 6.16 3.13
C PHE A 65 8.26 6.76 1.92
N HIS A 66 8.96 6.92 0.80
CA HIS A 66 8.39 7.36 -0.48
C HIS A 66 7.21 6.49 -0.93
N SER A 67 7.21 5.19 -0.65
CA SER A 67 6.14 4.27 -1.06
C SER A 67 4.92 4.25 -0.14
N GLN A 68 4.82 5.17 0.83
CA GLN A 68 3.75 5.19 1.86
C GLN A 68 2.69 6.27 1.64
N GLU A 69 2.27 6.44 0.40
CA GLU A 69 1.40 7.54 -0.04
C GLU A 69 0.15 7.72 0.85
N LEU A 70 -0.74 6.73 0.92
CA LEU A 70 -1.96 6.80 1.77
C LEU A 70 -1.66 6.84 3.27
N ALA A 71 -0.63 6.13 3.71
CA ALA A 71 -0.32 6.01 5.13
C ALA A 71 0.37 7.25 5.71
N VAL A 72 0.95 8.09 4.85
CA VAL A 72 1.42 9.43 5.22
C VAL A 72 0.29 10.44 5.08
N GLN A 73 -0.41 10.47 3.94
CA GLN A 73 -1.44 11.48 3.68
C GLN A 73 -2.64 11.37 4.63
N GLY A 74 -3.18 10.17 4.82
CA GLY A 74 -4.38 9.95 5.62
C GLY A 74 -4.25 10.50 7.04
N PRO A 75 -3.27 10.03 7.83
CA PRO A 75 -2.98 10.57 9.16
C PRO A 75 -2.66 12.07 9.17
N SER A 76 -1.92 12.56 8.16
CA SER A 76 -1.53 13.98 8.10
C SER A 76 -2.72 14.92 7.89
N LEU A 77 -3.71 14.50 7.09
CA LEU A 77 -4.87 15.33 6.75
C LEU A 77 -6.00 15.24 7.79
N THR A 78 -6.12 14.09 8.48
CA THR A 78 -7.30 13.80 9.31
C THR A 78 -6.98 13.67 10.80
N GLY A 79 -5.69 13.65 11.18
CA GLY A 79 -5.27 13.31 12.54
C GLY A 79 -5.54 11.85 12.93
N MET A 80 -6.06 11.03 12.02
CA MET A 80 -6.31 9.62 12.28
C MET A 80 -4.99 8.87 12.52
N ARG A 81 -5.01 7.91 13.44
CA ARG A 81 -3.90 6.97 13.60
C ARG A 81 -4.09 5.80 12.66
N TRP A 82 -3.07 5.51 11.86
CA TRP A 82 -3.06 4.33 11.02
C TRP A 82 -3.19 3.06 11.87
N LYS A 83 -4.01 2.12 11.40
CA LYS A 83 -4.11 0.77 11.95
C LYS A 83 -3.95 -0.23 10.80
N PRO A 84 -3.13 -1.28 10.95
CA PRO A 84 -3.11 -2.39 10.00
C PRO A 84 -4.51 -2.92 9.81
N LYS A 85 -4.85 -3.25 8.57
CA LYS A 85 -6.14 -3.88 8.24
C LYS A 85 -5.95 -5.36 7.87
N GLY A 86 -4.75 -5.94 8.04
CA GLY A 86 -4.47 -7.31 7.62
C GLY A 86 -4.57 -7.47 6.11
N GLN A 87 -5.22 -8.54 5.66
CA GLN A 87 -5.60 -8.70 4.26
C GLN A 87 -6.84 -7.87 3.88
N ALA A 88 -7.45 -7.16 4.84
CA ALA A 88 -8.55 -6.25 4.55
C ALA A 88 -8.04 -4.92 3.97
N ILE A 89 -8.88 -4.40 3.10
CA ILE A 89 -8.70 -3.30 2.15
C ILE A 89 -8.00 -2.07 2.76
N TYR A 90 -6.85 -1.67 2.21
CA TYR A 90 -6.24 -0.35 2.48
C TYR A 90 -6.89 0.79 1.69
N GLN A 91 -7.62 0.46 0.62
CA GLN A 91 -8.15 1.42 -0.32
C GLN A 91 -9.64 1.12 -0.58
N GLU A 92 -10.52 1.76 0.20
CA GLU A 92 -11.98 1.65 0.05
C GLU A 92 -12.44 2.01 -1.38
N LEU A 93 -11.61 2.74 -2.13
CA LEU A 93 -11.85 3.21 -3.49
C LEU A 93 -11.69 2.18 -4.62
N THR A 94 -10.94 1.08 -4.46
CA THR A 94 -10.49 0.29 -5.63
C THR A 94 -10.81 -1.20 -5.61
N ALA A 95 -10.94 -1.87 -4.45
CA ALA A 95 -11.17 -3.31 -4.45
C ALA A 95 -11.64 -3.88 -3.11
N HIS A 96 -12.71 -4.68 -3.13
CA HIS A 96 -13.11 -5.51 -1.98
C HIS A 96 -12.34 -6.83 -1.90
N TRP A 97 -11.51 -7.01 -0.86
CA TRP A 97 -10.87 -8.30 -0.57
C TRP A 97 -11.92 -9.27 0.03
N VAL A 98 -12.39 -10.21 -0.77
CA VAL A 98 -13.25 -11.30 -0.28
C VAL A 98 -12.40 -12.55 -0.10
N PRO A 99 -12.17 -13.03 1.14
CA PRO A 99 -11.51 -14.32 1.34
C PRO A 99 -12.35 -15.41 0.70
N SER A 100 -11.79 -16.11 -0.29
CA SER A 100 -12.42 -17.32 -0.84
C SER A 100 -12.48 -18.37 0.27
N ARG A 101 -13.70 -18.80 0.62
CA ARG A 101 -13.92 -19.89 1.57
C ARG A 101 -13.24 -21.15 1.00
N GLY A 102 -12.05 -21.47 1.51
CA GLY A 102 -11.32 -22.70 1.19
C GLY A 102 -10.07 -22.57 0.31
N HIS A 103 -9.80 -21.43 -0.33
CA HIS A 103 -8.57 -21.25 -1.13
C HIS A 103 -7.73 -20.09 -0.58
N LYS A 104 -6.57 -20.41 0.00
CA LYS A 104 -5.60 -19.45 0.57
C LYS A 104 -4.89 -18.56 -0.47
N ASN A 105 -5.27 -18.62 -1.75
CA ASN A 105 -4.42 -18.14 -2.87
C ASN A 105 -5.12 -17.19 -3.86
N GLY A 106 -6.26 -16.59 -3.52
CA GLY A 106 -6.98 -15.69 -4.46
C GLY A 106 -7.38 -14.36 -3.81
N CYS A 107 -7.25 -13.26 -4.55
CA CYS A 107 -7.91 -12.00 -4.24
C CYS A 107 -8.99 -11.74 -5.30
N ILE A 108 -10.17 -11.34 -4.85
CA ILE A 108 -11.19 -10.74 -5.73
C ILE A 108 -10.99 -9.23 -5.59
N GLN A 109 -10.96 -8.52 -6.70
CA GLN A 109 -11.03 -7.08 -6.70
C GLN A 109 -12.35 -6.70 -7.36
N CYS A 110 -13.25 -6.12 -6.57
CA CYS A 110 -14.54 -5.67 -7.03
C CYS A 110 -14.69 -4.21 -6.63
N MET A 111 -14.90 -3.34 -7.61
CA MET A 111 -15.26 -1.95 -7.38
C MET A 111 -16.74 -1.83 -7.01
N GLU A 112 -17.12 -0.74 -6.36
CA GLU A 112 -18.51 -0.48 -5.98
C GLU A 112 -19.48 -0.58 -7.18
N ALA A 113 -19.10 -0.03 -8.34
CA ALA A 113 -19.90 -0.12 -9.57
C ALA A 113 -20.05 -1.56 -10.11
N GLN A 114 -19.14 -2.46 -9.77
CA GLN A 114 -19.19 -3.87 -10.17
C GLN A 114 -19.96 -4.72 -9.16
N TRP A 115 -20.22 -4.21 -7.95
CA TRP A 115 -20.81 -4.95 -6.86
C TRP A 115 -22.15 -5.61 -7.20
N PRO A 116 -23.12 -4.94 -7.87
CA PRO A 116 -24.39 -5.59 -8.20
C PRO A 116 -24.21 -6.83 -9.10
N ARG A 117 -23.33 -6.73 -10.10
CA ARG A 117 -23.02 -7.84 -11.01
C ARG A 117 -22.24 -8.96 -10.31
N PHE A 118 -21.37 -8.59 -9.37
CA PHE A 118 -20.65 -9.55 -8.56
C PHE A 118 -21.60 -10.36 -7.66
N VAL A 119 -22.52 -9.68 -6.97
CA VAL A 119 -23.54 -10.30 -6.12
C VAL A 119 -24.46 -11.24 -6.92
N GLU A 120 -24.83 -10.83 -8.14
CA GLU A 120 -25.56 -11.68 -9.10
C GLU A 120 -24.75 -12.93 -9.47
N ALA A 121 -23.47 -12.76 -9.84
CA ALA A 121 -22.59 -13.85 -10.26
C ALA A 121 -22.32 -14.89 -9.15
N ILE A 122 -22.23 -14.47 -7.88
CA ILE A 122 -22.05 -15.39 -6.74
C ILE A 122 -23.36 -16.00 -6.23
N GLY A 123 -24.52 -15.54 -6.74
CA GLY A 123 -25.83 -16.05 -6.38
C GLY A 123 -26.22 -15.87 -4.91
N ASN A 124 -25.64 -14.88 -4.21
CA ASN A 124 -25.86 -14.67 -2.77
C ASN A 124 -26.28 -13.24 -2.46
N GLN A 125 -27.59 -13.01 -2.45
CA GLN A 125 -28.18 -11.68 -2.24
C GLN A 125 -27.99 -11.10 -0.83
N ASN A 126 -27.51 -11.89 0.15
CA ASN A 126 -27.19 -11.36 1.49
C ASN A 126 -26.06 -10.32 1.45
N PHE A 127 -25.22 -10.33 0.42
CA PHE A 127 -24.17 -9.34 0.21
C PHE A 127 -24.66 -8.03 -0.44
N CYS A 128 -25.90 -7.99 -0.95
CA CYS A 128 -26.48 -6.80 -1.59
C CYS A 128 -26.68 -5.64 -0.59
N MET A 129 -26.92 -5.96 0.69
CA MET A 129 -27.14 -4.98 1.76
C MET A 129 -25.85 -4.50 2.46
N MET A 130 -24.69 -5.10 2.16
CA MET A 130 -23.39 -4.69 2.72
C MET A 130 -22.73 -3.58 1.90
N SER A 131 -23.50 -2.59 1.44
CA SER A 131 -22.97 -1.35 0.88
C SER A 131 -22.01 -0.72 1.89
N VAL A 132 -20.74 -0.58 1.48
CA VAL A 132 -19.60 -0.30 2.34
C VAL A 132 -19.44 1.21 2.52
N SER A 133 -20.32 1.80 3.32
CA SER A 133 -20.01 3.03 4.07
C SER A 133 -20.97 3.15 5.25
N PRO A 134 -20.55 2.75 6.46
CA PRO A 134 -21.29 3.07 7.69
C PRO A 134 -21.27 4.58 8.00
N THR A 135 -20.42 5.37 7.34
CA THR A 135 -20.07 6.75 7.68
C THR A 135 -20.83 7.84 6.92
N LEU A 136 -21.78 7.49 6.04
CA LEU A 136 -22.60 8.47 5.30
C LEU A 136 -24.09 8.45 5.71
N LYS A 137 -24.41 7.95 6.90
CA LYS A 137 -25.79 7.89 7.43
C LYS A 137 -26.08 8.84 8.61
N GLU A 138 -25.15 9.73 8.95
CA GLU A 138 -25.37 10.81 9.91
C GLU A 138 -25.18 12.16 9.24
N GLU A 139 -26.14 12.55 8.39
CA GLU A 139 -26.65 13.93 8.22
C GLU A 139 -28.13 13.88 7.78
#